data_AF-A0A0T5NQ34-F1
#
_entry.id   AF-A0A0T5NQ34-F1
#
_cell.length_a   1.000
_cell.length_b   1.000
_cell.length_c   1.000
_cell.angle_alpha   90.00
_cell.angle_beta   90.00
_cell.angle_gamma   90.00
#
_symmetry.space_group_name_H-M   'P 1'
#
loop_
_entity.id
_entity.type
_entity.pdbx_description
1 polymer ?
#
loop_
_entity_poly.entity_id
_entity_poly.type
_entity_poly.pdbx_seq_one_letter_code
_entity_poly.pdbx_strand_id
1 'polypeptide(L)'
;MPLIGFARVSTEDQTSLPQSEALQTAGCVEIFEEHASGGNRARPVLARVLERVQSGDTLVVVRIDRLARSLSHLLEVIERLEAKGAFFRSLQDPIDTSSPQGKFTLHVLDAAVEFERALICERTKAGLASARAKGRVGGNPGLRTKDPAALRKVRLARQDGYMERLNETAQDWVPHVRRLRPYMAWEDVLRIINGPLPPDRHWTQSRMLRAVKAYVRDGFLPDEVLGRAGRRETDDRLPAIVAAIKGANPEITLQAICERLESMREHTRRGRTSWQPSSVKMLLERAEKLGMLE
;
A
#
# COMPACT_ATOMS: atom_id res chain seq x y z
N MET A 1 19.56 35.52 -3.26
CA MET A 1 18.44 34.58 -3.41
C MET A 1 18.45 34.10 -4.85
N PRO A 2 18.75 32.84 -5.13
CA PRO A 2 18.79 32.36 -6.50
C PRO A 2 17.35 32.24 -7.04
N LEU A 3 17.15 32.71 -8.26
CA LEU A 3 15.90 32.60 -8.99
C LEU A 3 15.96 31.33 -9.84
N ILE A 4 14.99 30.44 -9.65
CA ILE A 4 14.87 29.19 -10.41
C ILE A 4 13.71 29.34 -11.38
N GLY A 5 14.00 29.32 -12.67
CA GLY A 5 13.01 29.41 -13.73
C GLY A 5 12.38 28.06 -14.04
N PHE A 6 11.06 28.04 -14.24
CA PHE A 6 10.35 26.88 -14.79
C PHE A 6 9.54 27.29 -16.02
N ALA A 7 9.79 26.61 -17.14
CA ALA A 7 9.11 26.80 -18.40
C ALA A 7 8.45 25.50 -18.87
N ARG A 8 7.30 25.62 -19.52
CA ARG A 8 6.58 24.47 -20.08
C ARG A 8 6.31 24.69 -21.56
N VAL A 9 6.72 23.71 -22.36
CA VAL A 9 6.59 23.72 -23.81
C VAL A 9 5.57 22.64 -24.19
N SER A 10 4.43 23.06 -24.72
CA SER A 10 3.45 22.19 -25.35
C SER A 10 3.89 21.86 -26.77
N THR A 11 3.64 20.65 -27.24
CA THR A 11 3.94 20.21 -28.62
C THR A 11 3.32 21.08 -29.73
N GLU A 12 2.30 21.89 -29.41
CA GLU A 12 1.66 22.85 -30.33
C GLU A 12 2.39 24.21 -30.39
N ASP A 13 3.11 24.60 -29.33
CA ASP A 13 3.91 25.81 -29.27
C ASP A 13 5.37 25.43 -29.60
N GLN A 14 5.74 25.37 -30.88
CA GLN A 14 7.08 24.94 -31.33
C GLN A 14 8.24 25.91 -30.99
N THR A 15 8.02 26.93 -30.17
CA THR A 15 9.07 27.88 -29.78
C THR A 15 9.12 28.07 -28.26
N SER A 16 10.08 27.40 -27.60
CA SER A 16 10.42 27.61 -26.18
C SER A 16 11.15 28.94 -25.92
N LEU A 17 11.74 29.51 -26.97
CA LEU A 17 12.58 30.71 -26.93
C LEU A 17 11.97 31.88 -26.14
N PRO A 18 10.69 32.28 -26.32
CA PRO A 18 10.15 33.45 -25.62
C PRO A 18 10.01 33.27 -24.11
N GLN A 19 9.80 32.03 -23.63
CA GLN A 19 9.69 31.77 -22.19
C GLN A 19 11.06 31.74 -21.51
N SER A 20 12.02 31.06 -22.13
CA SER A 20 13.37 30.94 -21.60
C SER A 20 14.09 32.29 -21.61
N GLU A 21 13.92 33.10 -22.66
CA GLU A 21 14.43 34.49 -22.71
C GLU A 21 13.82 35.38 -21.62
N ALA A 22 12.51 35.27 -21.38
CA ALA A 22 11.85 36.04 -20.31
C ALA A 22 12.38 35.66 -18.91
N LEU A 23 12.61 34.36 -18.67
CA LEU A 23 13.18 33.88 -17.41
C LEU A 23 14.65 34.27 -17.25
N GLN A 24 15.45 34.25 -18.32
CA GLN A 24 16.84 34.74 -18.32
C GLN A 24 16.88 36.24 -18.04
N THR A 25 16.01 37.02 -18.67
CA THR A 25 15.90 38.48 -18.46
C THR A 25 15.49 38.80 -17.02
N ALA A 26 14.66 37.96 -16.40
CA ALA A 26 14.29 38.07 -15.00
C ALA A 26 15.41 37.71 -14.02
N GLY A 27 16.56 37.20 -14.49
CA GLY A 27 17.72 36.84 -13.67
C GLY A 27 17.68 35.41 -13.13
N CYS A 28 16.95 34.49 -13.77
CA CYS A 28 16.95 33.08 -13.37
C CYS A 28 18.31 32.42 -13.63
N VAL A 29 18.90 31.82 -12.59
CA VAL A 29 20.23 31.18 -12.65
C VAL A 29 20.13 29.79 -13.27
N GLU A 30 19.08 29.06 -12.92
CA GLU A 30 18.77 27.73 -13.45
C GLU A 30 17.38 27.78 -14.08
N ILE A 31 17.23 27.28 -15.31
CA ILE A 31 15.94 27.20 -16.01
C ILE A 31 15.65 25.75 -16.32
N PHE A 32 14.49 25.29 -15.88
CA PHE A 32 14.01 23.93 -16.10
C PHE A 32 12.88 23.93 -17.12
N GLU A 33 13.08 23.21 -18.22
CA GLU A 33 12.10 23.11 -19.30
C GLU A 33 11.37 21.76 -19.22
N GLU A 34 10.04 21.81 -19.16
CA GLU A 34 9.19 20.63 -19.22
C GLU A 34 8.53 20.50 -20.60
N HIS A 35 8.94 19.48 -21.36
CA HIS A 35 8.31 19.10 -22.61
C HIS A 35 7.14 18.14 -22.35
N ALA A 36 5.93 18.54 -22.73
CA ALA A 36 4.76 17.69 -22.59
C ALA A 36 3.97 17.61 -23.92
N SER A 37 3.78 16.39 -24.42
CA SER A 37 2.68 16.10 -25.35
C SER A 37 1.36 16.20 -24.59
N GLY A 38 0.32 16.72 -25.23
CA GLY A 38 -0.95 17.18 -24.62
C GLY A 38 -1.77 16.20 -23.76
N GLY A 39 -1.26 15.00 -23.43
CA GLY A 39 -1.93 14.01 -22.59
C GLY A 39 -1.13 13.51 -21.37
N ASN A 40 0.15 13.87 -21.21
CA ASN A 40 0.95 13.29 -20.13
C ASN A 40 0.62 13.92 -18.76
N ARG A 41 0.22 13.09 -17.79
CA ARG A 41 -0.09 13.52 -16.41
C ARG A 41 1.15 13.67 -15.56
N ALA A 42 2.17 12.84 -15.82
CA ALA A 42 3.41 12.85 -15.06
C ALA A 42 4.19 14.13 -15.35
N ARG A 43 4.55 14.86 -14.28
CA ARG A 43 5.34 16.10 -14.33
C ARG A 43 6.69 15.91 -13.65
N PRO A 44 7.59 15.12 -14.25
CA PRO A 44 8.84 14.73 -13.60
C PRO A 44 9.81 15.91 -13.48
N VAL A 45 9.76 16.91 -14.36
CA VAL A 45 10.65 18.08 -14.26
C VAL A 45 10.19 18.96 -13.11
N LEU A 46 8.90 19.30 -13.03
CA LEU A 46 8.34 20.05 -11.91
C LEU A 46 8.61 19.37 -10.56
N ALA A 47 8.45 18.05 -10.47
CA ALA A 47 8.77 17.31 -9.25
C ALA A 47 10.24 17.46 -8.85
N ARG A 48 11.17 17.32 -9.80
CA ARG A 48 12.62 17.52 -9.57
C ARG A 48 12.95 18.95 -9.15
N VAL A 49 12.32 19.96 -9.76
CA VAL A 49 12.49 21.36 -9.36
C VAL A 49 12.05 21.56 -7.92
N LEU A 50 10.87 21.03 -7.55
CA LEU A 50 10.37 21.13 -6.19
C LEU A 50 11.26 20.41 -5.18
N GLU A 51 11.93 19.32 -5.56
CA GLU A 51 12.92 18.64 -4.72
C GLU A 51 14.20 19.46 -4.55
N ARG A 52 14.69 20.06 -5.64
CA ARG A 52 15.92 20.86 -5.71
C ARG A 52 15.83 22.18 -4.94
N VAL A 53 14.67 22.83 -4.94
CA VAL A 53 14.42 24.10 -4.26
C VAL A 53 14.81 24.02 -2.78
N GLN A 54 15.58 24.99 -2.33
CA GLN A 54 16.03 25.19 -0.95
C GLN A 54 15.36 26.41 -0.31
N SER A 55 15.55 26.57 1.01
CA SER A 55 15.07 27.74 1.74
C SER A 55 15.69 29.03 1.20
N GLY A 56 14.85 30.05 0.95
CA GLY A 56 15.26 31.33 0.39
C GLY A 56 15.35 31.39 -1.14
N ASP A 57 15.13 30.28 -1.84
CA ASP A 57 15.02 30.26 -3.31
C ASP A 57 13.64 30.78 -3.75
N THR A 58 13.56 31.31 -4.97
CA THR A 58 12.27 31.70 -5.57
C THR A 58 12.05 30.95 -6.87
N LEU A 59 10.95 30.20 -6.95
CA LEU A 59 10.48 29.60 -8.19
C LEU A 59 9.79 30.67 -9.04
N VAL A 60 10.33 30.93 -10.22
CA VAL A 60 9.85 31.93 -11.17
C VAL A 60 9.24 31.25 -12.38
N VAL A 61 8.04 31.69 -12.76
CA VAL A 61 7.35 31.24 -13.98
C VAL A 61 6.90 32.44 -14.79
N VAL A 62 6.79 32.29 -16.11
CA VAL A 62 6.30 33.39 -16.96
C VAL A 62 4.82 33.65 -16.70
N ARG A 63 4.03 32.57 -16.59
CA ARG A 63 2.59 32.60 -16.31
C ARG A 63 2.16 31.39 -15.47
N ILE A 64 1.10 31.56 -14.70
CA ILE A 64 0.53 30.51 -13.84
C ILE A 64 0.03 29.29 -14.64
N ASP A 65 -0.56 29.48 -15.82
CA ASP A 65 -1.11 28.40 -16.66
C ASP A 65 -0.02 27.41 -17.14
N ARG A 66 1.21 27.88 -17.26
CA ARG A 66 2.37 27.05 -17.62
C ARG A 66 2.83 26.19 -16.44
N LEU A 67 2.62 26.65 -15.21
CA LEU A 67 2.90 25.88 -13.99
C LEU A 67 1.75 24.96 -13.57
N ALA A 68 0.52 25.45 -13.51
CA ALA A 68 -0.59 24.77 -12.87
C ALA A 68 -1.81 24.61 -13.79
N ARG A 69 -2.48 23.45 -13.69
CA ARG A 69 -3.68 23.12 -14.47
C ARG A 69 -4.99 23.58 -13.81
N SER A 70 -4.91 23.96 -12.54
CA SER A 70 -6.01 24.45 -11.72
C SER A 70 -5.44 25.30 -10.60
N LEU A 71 -6.26 26.15 -9.96
CA LEU A 71 -5.83 26.92 -8.81
C LEU A 71 -5.40 26.01 -7.64
N SER A 72 -6.12 24.91 -7.39
CA SER A 72 -5.73 23.97 -6.33
C SER A 72 -4.35 23.37 -6.55
N HIS A 73 -4.01 23.04 -7.81
CA HIS A 73 -2.66 22.57 -8.12
C HIS A 73 -1.61 23.67 -7.95
N LEU A 74 -1.95 24.95 -8.19
CA LEU A 74 -1.05 26.06 -7.88
C LEU A 74 -0.81 26.17 -6.38
N LEU A 75 -1.87 26.12 -5.58
CA LEU A 75 -1.80 26.21 -4.12
C LEU A 75 -0.99 25.06 -3.53
N GLU A 76 -1.22 23.82 -3.96
CA GLU A 76 -0.41 22.66 -3.56
C GLU A 76 1.09 22.85 -3.85
N VAL A 77 1.43 23.48 -4.98
CA VAL A 77 2.83 23.78 -5.32
C VAL A 77 3.39 24.87 -4.40
N ILE A 78 2.62 25.92 -4.13
CA ILE A 78 3.04 27.02 -3.26
C ILE A 78 3.20 26.54 -1.81
N GLU A 79 2.27 25.75 -1.28
CA GLU A 79 2.37 25.17 0.06
C GLU A 79 3.65 24.32 0.23
N ARG A 80 4.01 23.54 -0.80
CA ARG A 80 5.27 22.78 -0.80
C ARG A 80 6.51 23.67 -0.81
N LEU A 81 6.46 24.80 -1.51
CA LEU A 81 7.54 25.78 -1.52
C LEU A 81 7.65 26.49 -0.16
N GLU A 82 6.53 26.93 0.40
CA GLU A 82 6.48 27.58 1.71
C GLU A 82 6.93 26.64 2.84
N ALA A 83 6.55 25.36 2.79
CA ALA A 83 7.03 24.35 3.74
C ALA A 83 8.55 24.18 3.72
N LYS A 84 9.21 24.52 2.61
CA LYS A 84 10.67 24.54 2.46
C LYS A 84 11.30 25.91 2.74
N GLY A 85 10.50 26.94 3.01
CA GLY A 85 10.96 28.32 3.16
C GLY A 85 11.32 29.01 1.84
N ALA A 86 10.80 28.52 0.71
CA ALA A 86 10.98 29.08 -0.62
C ALA A 86 9.77 29.94 -1.04
N PHE A 87 9.97 30.75 -2.08
CA PHE A 87 8.96 31.67 -2.61
C PHE A 87 8.54 31.30 -4.03
N PHE A 88 7.42 31.86 -4.46
CA PHE A 88 6.86 31.70 -5.80
C PHE A 88 6.58 33.07 -6.40
N ARG A 89 6.95 33.24 -7.68
CA ARG A 89 6.72 34.46 -8.43
C ARG A 89 6.28 34.16 -9.86
N SER A 90 5.21 34.82 -10.31
CA SER A 90 4.88 34.92 -11.74
C SER A 90 5.40 36.23 -12.31
N LEU A 91 5.87 36.23 -13.56
CA LEU A 91 6.34 37.44 -14.25
C LEU A 91 5.18 38.26 -14.83
N GLN A 92 4.14 37.60 -15.36
CA GLN A 92 3.01 38.27 -16.00
C GLN A 92 1.76 38.34 -15.11
N ASP A 93 1.69 37.53 -14.05
CA ASP A 93 0.58 37.55 -13.11
C ASP A 93 0.98 38.29 -11.82
N PRO A 94 0.04 38.99 -11.13
CA PRO A 94 0.32 39.76 -9.92
C PRO A 94 0.45 38.87 -8.66
N ILE A 95 1.14 37.73 -8.78
CA ILE A 95 1.36 36.77 -7.69
C ILE A 95 2.85 36.65 -7.41
N ASP A 96 3.24 37.19 -6.25
CA ASP A 96 4.58 37.07 -5.69
C ASP A 96 4.50 36.81 -4.18
N THR A 97 4.76 35.57 -3.78
CA THR A 97 4.66 35.15 -2.37
C THR A 97 5.83 35.63 -1.52
N SER A 98 6.84 36.30 -2.08
CA SER A 98 7.85 37.01 -1.28
C SER A 98 7.30 38.30 -0.66
N SER A 99 6.19 38.83 -1.19
CA SER A 99 5.55 40.05 -0.71
C SER A 99 4.30 39.75 0.13
N PRO A 100 4.02 40.51 1.21
CA PRO A 100 2.76 40.41 1.95
C PRO A 100 1.52 40.60 1.07
N GLN A 101 1.61 41.48 0.07
CA GLN A 101 0.52 41.76 -0.87
C GLN A 101 0.23 40.55 -1.76
N GLY A 102 1.26 39.89 -2.31
CA GLY A 102 1.07 38.70 -3.13
C GLY A 102 0.58 37.49 -2.33
N LYS A 103 1.02 37.34 -1.07
CA LYS A 103 0.43 36.34 -0.16
C LYS A 103 -1.04 36.60 0.12
N PHE A 104 -1.43 37.86 0.36
CA PHE A 104 -2.83 38.23 0.54
C PHE A 104 -3.67 37.90 -0.69
N THR A 105 -3.22 38.28 -1.89
CA THR A 105 -3.90 37.96 -3.15
C THR A 105 -4.09 36.46 -3.31
N LEU A 106 -3.08 35.65 -2.99
CA LEU A 106 -3.17 34.20 -3.06
C LEU A 106 -4.23 33.65 -2.10
N HIS A 107 -4.25 34.10 -0.84
CA HIS A 107 -5.23 33.64 0.15
C HIS A 107 -6.67 34.03 -0.25
N VAL A 108 -6.86 35.21 -0.85
CA VAL A 108 -8.17 35.62 -1.36
C VAL A 108 -8.63 34.71 -2.50
N LEU A 109 -7.72 34.35 -3.42
CA LEU A 109 -8.03 33.43 -4.52
C LEU A 109 -8.37 32.02 -4.00
N ASP A 110 -7.63 31.54 -2.99
CA ASP A 110 -7.91 30.27 -2.33
C ASP A 110 -9.29 30.26 -1.68
N ALA A 111 -9.58 31.28 -0.86
CA ALA A 111 -10.88 31.45 -0.23
C ALA A 111 -12.04 31.52 -1.25
N ALA A 112 -11.83 32.17 -2.39
CA ALA A 112 -12.81 32.24 -3.46
C ALA A 112 -13.10 30.87 -4.09
N VAL A 113 -12.08 30.02 -4.28
CA VAL A 113 -12.26 28.67 -4.82
C VAL A 113 -12.94 27.74 -3.83
N GLU A 114 -12.59 27.80 -2.55
CA GLU A 114 -13.30 27.04 -1.52
C GLU A 114 -14.76 27.49 -1.39
N PHE A 115 -15.02 28.79 -1.50
CA PHE A 115 -16.37 29.34 -1.54
C PHE A 115 -17.18 28.83 -2.75
N GLU A 116 -16.60 28.84 -3.96
CA GLU A 116 -17.25 28.31 -5.17
C GLU A 116 -17.60 26.82 -5.01
N ARG A 117 -16.66 26.01 -4.49
CA ARG A 117 -16.89 24.59 -4.19
C ARG A 117 -18.02 24.39 -3.20
N ALA A 118 -18.06 25.19 -2.14
CA ALA A 118 -19.11 25.15 -1.14
C ALA A 118 -20.49 25.48 -1.76
N LEU A 119 -20.56 26.52 -2.59
CA LEU A 119 -21.80 26.90 -3.30
C LEU A 119 -22.29 25.81 -4.26
N ILE A 120 -21.39 25.18 -5.02
CA ILE A 120 -21.76 24.05 -5.90
C ILE A 120 -22.33 22.89 -5.07
N CYS A 121 -21.70 22.56 -3.94
CA CYS A 121 -22.18 21.53 -3.03
C CYS A 121 -23.54 21.87 -2.45
N GLU A 122 -23.74 23.11 -2.00
CA GLU A 122 -25.00 23.62 -1.46
C GLU A 122 -26.11 23.53 -2.51
N ARG A 123 -25.88 24.05 -3.71
CA ARG A 123 -26.84 24.01 -4.83
C ARG A 123 -27.19 22.58 -5.22
N THR A 124 -26.21 21.67 -5.22
CA THR A 124 -26.44 20.25 -5.49
C THR A 124 -27.30 19.60 -4.41
N LYS A 125 -27.02 19.88 -3.13
CA LYS A 125 -27.82 19.39 -2.00
C LYS A 125 -29.25 19.92 -2.05
N ALA A 126 -29.43 21.21 -2.32
CA ALA A 126 -30.74 21.83 -2.49
C ALA A 126 -31.52 21.22 -3.67
N GLY A 127 -30.84 21.01 -4.81
CA GLY A 127 -31.42 20.33 -5.97
C GLY A 127 -31.84 18.88 -5.68
N LEU A 128 -31.01 18.13 -4.95
CA LEU A 128 -31.34 16.77 -4.50
C LEU A 128 -32.51 16.75 -3.50
N ALA A 129 -32.58 17.72 -2.59
CA ALA A 129 -33.69 17.87 -1.64
C ALA A 129 -35.00 18.17 -2.37
N SER A 130 -34.99 19.12 -3.32
CA SER A 130 -36.15 19.42 -4.17
C SER A 130 -36.59 18.21 -4.99
N ALA A 131 -35.64 17.48 -5.59
CA ALA A 131 -35.93 16.26 -6.34
C ALA A 131 -36.59 15.18 -5.46
N ARG A 132 -36.07 14.99 -4.23
CA ARG A 132 -36.67 14.06 -3.25
C ARG A 132 -38.08 14.49 -2.84
N ALA A 133 -38.33 15.78 -2.61
CA ALA A 133 -39.66 16.31 -2.30
C ALA A 133 -40.66 16.09 -3.44
N LYS A 134 -40.20 16.12 -4.70
CA LYS A 134 -40.98 15.74 -5.89
C LYS A 134 -41.10 14.22 -6.11
N GLY A 135 -40.69 13.40 -5.14
CA GLY A 135 -40.76 11.94 -5.21
C GLY A 135 -39.67 11.27 -6.06
N ARG A 136 -38.70 12.03 -6.61
CA ARG A 136 -37.59 11.43 -7.35
C ARG A 136 -36.59 10.83 -6.37
N VAL A 137 -36.39 9.52 -6.48
CA VAL A 137 -35.46 8.81 -5.61
C VAL A 137 -34.19 8.43 -6.39
N GLY A 138 -33.06 9.04 -6.04
CA GLY A 138 -31.77 8.86 -6.73
C GLY A 138 -31.08 7.51 -6.47
N GLY A 139 -30.20 7.08 -7.36
CA GLY A 139 -29.52 5.78 -7.34
C GLY A 139 -29.93 4.88 -8.52
N ASN A 140 -29.27 3.73 -8.69
CA ASN A 140 -29.59 2.80 -9.78
C ASN A 140 -30.99 2.16 -9.55
N PRO A 141 -31.98 2.40 -10.42
CA PRO A 141 -33.34 1.87 -10.28
C PRO A 141 -33.38 0.35 -10.13
N GLY A 142 -32.56 -0.38 -10.90
CA GLY A 142 -32.50 -1.85 -10.85
C GLY A 142 -32.01 -2.41 -9.52
N LEU A 143 -31.16 -1.67 -8.78
CA LEU A 143 -30.77 -2.08 -7.43
C LEU A 143 -31.90 -1.87 -6.41
N ARG A 144 -32.77 -0.86 -6.62
CA ARG A 144 -33.89 -0.58 -5.72
C ARG A 144 -34.98 -1.64 -5.84
N THR A 145 -35.29 -2.02 -7.07
CA THR A 145 -36.27 -3.06 -7.38
C THR A 145 -35.72 -4.47 -7.14
N LYS A 146 -34.46 -4.59 -6.67
CA LYS A 146 -33.74 -5.86 -6.51
C LYS A 146 -33.76 -6.70 -7.79
N ASP A 147 -33.69 -6.04 -8.94
CA ASP A 147 -33.61 -6.70 -10.23
C ASP A 147 -32.40 -7.66 -10.25
N PRO A 148 -32.61 -8.97 -10.48
CA PRO A 148 -31.54 -9.95 -10.57
C PRO A 148 -30.45 -9.56 -11.57
N ALA A 149 -30.78 -8.91 -12.69
CA ALA A 149 -29.80 -8.51 -13.69
C ALA A 149 -28.90 -7.37 -13.17
N ALA A 150 -29.49 -6.33 -12.57
CA ALA A 150 -28.74 -5.25 -11.95
C ALA A 150 -27.84 -5.73 -10.79
N LEU A 151 -28.34 -6.63 -9.95
CA LEU A 151 -27.56 -7.23 -8.86
C LEU A 151 -26.38 -8.07 -9.38
N ARG A 152 -26.61 -8.87 -10.44
CA ARG A 152 -25.54 -9.63 -11.11
C ARG A 152 -24.47 -8.71 -11.69
N LYS A 153 -24.86 -7.63 -12.39
CA LYS A 153 -23.92 -6.66 -12.98
C LYS A 153 -23.05 -5.99 -11.91
N VAL A 154 -23.63 -5.58 -10.79
CA VAL A 154 -22.87 -4.99 -9.67
C VAL A 154 -21.97 -6.02 -8.99
N ARG A 155 -22.44 -7.25 -8.81
CA ARG A 155 -21.61 -8.33 -8.27
C ARG A 155 -20.41 -8.61 -9.17
N LEU A 156 -20.61 -8.68 -10.49
CA LEU A 156 -19.55 -8.92 -11.47
C LEU A 156 -18.53 -7.78 -11.43
N ALA A 157 -18.97 -6.52 -11.53
CA ALA A 157 -18.07 -5.36 -11.46
C ALA A 157 -17.25 -5.31 -10.14
N ARG A 158 -17.85 -5.72 -9.02
CA ARG A 158 -17.12 -5.85 -7.73
C ARG A 158 -16.11 -6.99 -7.74
N GLN A 159 -16.41 -8.10 -8.41
CA GLN A 159 -15.48 -9.21 -8.55
C GLN A 159 -14.33 -8.84 -9.48
N ASP A 160 -14.60 -8.18 -10.61
CA ASP A 160 -13.57 -7.74 -11.55
C ASP A 160 -12.59 -6.77 -10.87
N GLY A 161 -13.10 -5.73 -10.20
CA GLY A 161 -12.25 -4.79 -9.44
C GLY A 161 -11.62 -5.40 -8.18
N TYR A 162 -12.09 -6.55 -7.69
CA TYR A 162 -11.38 -7.31 -6.65
C TYR A 162 -10.24 -8.13 -7.25
N MET A 163 -10.48 -8.78 -8.40
CA MET A 163 -9.47 -9.56 -9.11
C MET A 163 -8.34 -8.67 -9.63
N GLU A 164 -8.64 -7.50 -10.17
CA GLU A 164 -7.63 -6.53 -10.63
C GLU A 164 -6.64 -6.18 -9.51
N ARG A 165 -7.15 -5.82 -8.32
CA ARG A 165 -6.32 -5.55 -7.12
C ARG A 165 -5.58 -6.78 -6.60
N LEU A 166 -6.15 -7.97 -6.73
CA LEU A 166 -5.44 -9.20 -6.36
C LEU A 166 -4.28 -9.47 -7.32
N ASN A 167 -4.49 -9.23 -8.62
CA ASN A 167 -3.50 -9.46 -9.66
C ASN A 167 -2.24 -8.59 -9.45
N GLU A 168 -2.38 -7.37 -8.93
CA GLU A 168 -1.24 -6.50 -8.56
C GLU A 168 -0.27 -7.16 -7.58
N THR A 169 -0.75 -8.05 -6.71
CA THR A 169 0.05 -8.73 -5.66
C THR A 169 0.23 -10.22 -5.94
N ALA A 170 -0.24 -10.73 -7.08
CA ALA A 170 -0.28 -12.15 -7.36
C ALA A 170 1.09 -12.82 -7.32
N GLN A 171 2.12 -12.11 -7.80
CA GLN A 171 3.48 -12.62 -7.86
C GLN A 171 4.05 -12.95 -6.47
N ASP A 172 3.59 -12.26 -5.43
CA ASP A 172 4.11 -12.37 -4.07
C ASP A 172 3.60 -13.62 -3.33
N TRP A 173 2.45 -14.17 -3.71
CA TRP A 173 1.79 -15.23 -2.94
C TRP A 173 1.37 -16.44 -3.76
N VAL A 174 1.00 -16.28 -5.04
CA VAL A 174 0.51 -17.39 -5.89
C VAL A 174 1.55 -18.52 -6.02
N PRO A 175 2.85 -18.24 -6.29
CA PRO A 175 3.85 -19.31 -6.38
C PRO A 175 4.02 -20.08 -5.06
N HIS A 176 3.95 -19.38 -3.94
CA HIS A 176 4.07 -19.97 -2.61
C HIS A 176 2.88 -20.88 -2.29
N VAL A 177 1.66 -20.42 -2.54
CA VAL A 177 0.45 -21.23 -2.31
C VAL A 177 0.47 -22.48 -3.19
N ARG A 178 0.80 -22.34 -4.50
CA ARG A 178 0.86 -23.47 -5.43
C ARG A 178 1.89 -24.53 -5.01
N ARG A 179 3.04 -24.10 -4.46
CA ARG A 179 4.11 -25.02 -4.05
C ARG A 179 3.87 -25.67 -2.70
N LEU A 180 3.37 -24.91 -1.73
CA LEU A 180 3.32 -25.33 -0.33
C LEU A 180 2.01 -26.03 0.05
N ARG A 181 0.93 -25.79 -0.69
CA ARG A 181 -0.38 -26.43 -0.46
C ARG A 181 -0.56 -27.57 -1.45
N PRO A 182 -1.10 -28.73 -1.01
CA PRO A 182 -1.72 -29.01 0.30
C PRO A 182 -0.77 -29.48 1.41
N TYR A 183 0.53 -29.62 1.17
CA TYR A 183 1.47 -30.24 2.11
C TYR A 183 1.61 -29.52 3.46
N MET A 184 1.52 -28.19 3.48
CA MET A 184 1.64 -27.37 4.69
C MET A 184 0.30 -26.79 5.16
N ALA A 185 0.17 -26.54 6.47
CA ALA A 185 -0.96 -25.82 7.03
C ALA A 185 -0.96 -24.34 6.62
N TRP A 186 -2.14 -23.74 6.55
CA TRP A 186 -2.29 -22.32 6.18
C TRP A 186 -1.52 -21.37 7.10
N GLU A 187 -1.37 -21.69 8.38
CA GLU A 187 -0.60 -20.90 9.33
C GLU A 187 0.87 -20.75 8.92
N ASP A 188 1.50 -21.83 8.49
CA ASP A 188 2.91 -21.85 8.11
C ASP A 188 3.12 -21.21 6.73
N VAL A 189 2.18 -21.45 5.80
CA VAL A 189 2.17 -20.78 4.49
C VAL A 189 2.05 -19.26 4.65
N LEU A 190 1.18 -18.79 5.54
CA LEU A 190 1.06 -17.37 5.85
C LEU A 190 2.32 -16.80 6.48
N ARG A 191 2.98 -17.54 7.38
CA ARG A 191 4.24 -17.11 7.97
C ARG A 191 5.32 -16.89 6.90
N ILE A 192 5.38 -17.77 5.90
CA ILE A 192 6.32 -17.65 4.78
C ILE A 192 5.97 -16.46 3.89
N ILE A 193 4.69 -16.29 3.54
CA ILE A 193 4.24 -15.20 2.64
C ILE A 193 4.35 -13.82 3.34
N ASN A 194 4.06 -13.73 4.63
CA ASN A 194 4.13 -12.48 5.39
C ASN A 194 5.56 -12.10 5.80
N GLY A 195 6.50 -13.06 5.80
CA GLY A 195 7.90 -12.83 6.18
C GLY A 195 8.58 -11.64 5.46
N PRO A 196 8.54 -11.56 4.12
CA PRO A 196 9.13 -10.44 3.38
C PRO A 196 8.24 -9.18 3.33
N LEU A 197 6.99 -9.25 3.77
CA LEU A 197 6.03 -8.15 3.64
C LEU A 197 6.05 -7.23 4.88
N PRO A 198 5.88 -5.91 4.70
CA PRO A 198 5.72 -5.00 5.82
C PRO A 198 4.39 -5.26 6.56
N PRO A 199 4.29 -4.94 7.87
CA PRO A 199 3.14 -5.30 8.71
C PRO A 199 1.77 -4.83 8.20
N ASP A 200 1.72 -3.68 7.53
CA ASP A 200 0.52 -3.10 6.92
C ASP A 200 -0.01 -3.94 5.74
N ARG A 201 0.84 -4.78 5.15
CA ARG A 201 0.53 -5.65 4.01
C ARG A 201 0.39 -7.12 4.37
N HIS A 202 0.41 -7.46 5.65
CA HIS A 202 0.29 -8.85 6.10
C HIS A 202 -1.06 -9.45 5.71
N TRP A 203 -1.00 -10.68 5.19
CA TRP A 203 -2.17 -11.47 4.89
C TRP A 203 -2.73 -12.11 6.16
N THR A 204 -4.03 -11.95 6.36
CA THR A 204 -4.78 -12.79 7.30
C THR A 204 -5.23 -14.06 6.59
N GLN A 205 -5.41 -15.16 7.34
CA GLN A 205 -5.86 -16.43 6.79
C GLN A 205 -7.17 -16.30 6.01
N SER A 206 -8.15 -15.57 6.56
CA SER A 206 -9.45 -15.35 5.91
C SER A 206 -9.34 -14.53 4.62
N ARG A 207 -8.38 -13.60 4.53
CA ARG A 207 -8.14 -12.82 3.30
C ARG A 207 -7.44 -13.68 2.25
N MET A 208 -6.42 -14.44 2.65
CA MET A 208 -5.69 -15.36 1.77
C MET A 208 -6.62 -16.44 1.20
N LEU A 209 -7.43 -17.08 2.05
CA LEU A 209 -8.40 -18.10 1.60
C LEU A 209 -9.42 -17.54 0.60
N ARG A 210 -9.87 -16.28 0.76
CA ARG A 210 -10.76 -15.64 -0.21
C ARG A 210 -10.07 -15.40 -1.55
N ALA A 211 -8.82 -14.93 -1.53
CA ALA A 211 -8.03 -14.72 -2.74
C ALA A 211 -7.76 -16.03 -3.48
N VAL A 212 -7.33 -17.07 -2.75
CA VAL A 212 -7.08 -18.40 -3.29
C VAL A 212 -8.35 -19.00 -3.89
N LYS A 213 -9.49 -18.91 -3.19
CA LYS A 213 -10.78 -19.38 -3.74
C LYS A 213 -11.19 -18.65 -5.02
N ALA A 214 -10.94 -17.35 -5.11
CA ALA A 214 -11.20 -16.59 -6.33
C ALA A 214 -10.31 -17.08 -7.49
N TYR A 215 -9.03 -17.33 -7.22
CA TYR A 215 -8.08 -17.85 -8.22
C TYR A 215 -8.37 -19.28 -8.65
N VAL A 216 -8.82 -20.15 -7.74
CA VAL A 216 -9.26 -21.51 -8.07
C VAL A 216 -10.52 -21.47 -8.94
N ARG A 217 -11.51 -20.64 -8.57
CA ARG A 217 -12.74 -20.46 -9.35
C ARG A 217 -12.46 -19.98 -10.77
N ASP A 218 -11.49 -19.09 -10.94
CA ASP A 218 -11.13 -18.52 -12.25
C ASP A 218 -10.07 -19.37 -12.99
N GLY A 219 -9.65 -20.51 -12.42
CA GLY A 219 -8.76 -21.49 -13.06
C GLY A 219 -7.26 -21.21 -12.96
N PHE A 220 -6.83 -20.20 -12.20
CA PHE A 220 -5.42 -19.83 -12.03
C PHE A 220 -4.67 -20.67 -10.99
N LEU A 221 -5.39 -21.35 -10.09
CA LEU A 221 -4.84 -22.27 -9.09
C LEU A 221 -5.59 -23.62 -9.13
N PRO A 222 -4.89 -24.75 -8.90
CA PRO A 222 -5.55 -26.05 -8.82
C PRO A 222 -6.38 -26.14 -7.54
N ASP A 223 -7.52 -26.83 -7.58
CA ASP A 223 -8.45 -26.95 -6.43
C ASP A 223 -7.81 -27.67 -5.23
N GLU A 224 -6.80 -28.51 -5.48
CA GLU A 224 -6.02 -29.24 -4.47
C GLU A 224 -5.43 -28.33 -3.38
N VAL A 225 -5.11 -27.07 -3.68
CA VAL A 225 -4.55 -26.12 -2.69
C VAL A 225 -5.53 -25.82 -1.55
N LEU A 226 -6.84 -25.99 -1.79
CA LEU A 226 -7.89 -25.79 -0.79
C LEU A 226 -8.09 -27.04 0.09
N GLY A 227 -7.54 -28.20 -0.30
CA GLY A 227 -7.66 -29.46 0.42
C GLY A 227 -7.13 -29.40 1.85
N ARG A 228 -7.55 -30.30 2.73
CA ARG A 228 -7.04 -30.32 4.12
C ARG A 228 -5.52 -30.57 4.10
N ALA A 229 -4.77 -29.81 4.91
CA ALA A 229 -3.35 -30.08 5.05
C ALA A 229 -3.13 -31.51 5.54
N GLY A 230 -2.08 -32.17 5.04
CA GLY A 230 -1.63 -33.46 5.57
C GLY A 230 -1.46 -33.38 7.09
N ARG A 231 -1.70 -34.50 7.79
CA ARG A 231 -1.43 -34.57 9.22
C ARG A 231 0.06 -34.25 9.40
N ARG A 232 0.36 -33.17 10.13
CA ARG A 232 1.72 -32.78 10.48
C ARG A 232 2.42 -34.02 11.02
N GLU A 233 3.47 -34.49 10.34
CA GLU A 233 4.43 -35.38 10.97
C GLU A 233 4.91 -34.62 12.20
N THR A 234 4.44 -35.09 13.34
CA THR A 234 4.84 -34.52 14.60
C THR A 234 6.35 -34.65 14.69
N ASP A 235 7.01 -33.55 15.02
CA ASP A 235 8.46 -33.54 15.23
C ASP A 235 8.83 -34.59 16.30
N ASP A 236 9.29 -35.76 15.81
CA ASP A 236 9.62 -36.93 16.60
C ASP A 236 11.09 -36.90 17.05
N ARG A 237 11.80 -35.79 16.78
CA ARG A 237 13.14 -35.52 17.29
C ARG A 237 13.22 -35.60 18.81
N LEU A 238 12.31 -34.93 19.52
CA LEU A 238 12.33 -34.89 21.00
C LEU A 238 12.03 -36.28 21.62
N PRO A 239 10.99 -37.01 21.18
CA PRO A 239 10.81 -38.42 21.56
C PRO A 239 12.03 -39.30 21.28
N ALA A 240 12.67 -39.16 20.12
CA ALA A 240 13.86 -39.95 19.76
C ALA A 240 15.08 -39.63 20.64
N ILE A 241 15.32 -38.37 20.98
CA ILE A 241 16.41 -37.97 21.89
C ILE A 241 16.17 -38.54 23.30
N VAL A 242 14.93 -38.44 23.79
CA VAL A 242 14.57 -38.94 25.12
C VAL A 242 14.64 -40.48 25.17
N ALA A 243 14.24 -41.16 24.09
CA ALA A 243 14.39 -42.59 23.92
C ALA A 243 15.87 -43.01 23.94
N ALA A 244 16.72 -42.31 23.19
CA ALA A 244 18.17 -42.59 23.16
C ALA A 244 18.83 -42.41 24.54
N ILE A 245 18.43 -41.37 25.30
CA ILE A 245 18.93 -41.14 26.66
C ILE A 245 18.49 -42.27 27.61
N LYS A 246 17.23 -42.70 27.54
CA LYS A 246 16.69 -43.78 28.39
C LYS A 246 17.22 -45.16 27.99
N GLY A 247 17.41 -45.42 26.70
CA GLY A 247 18.02 -46.64 26.19
C GLY A 247 19.51 -46.78 26.56
N ALA A 248 20.25 -45.66 26.64
CA ALA A 248 21.65 -45.67 27.09
C ALA A 248 21.81 -45.89 28.60
N ASN A 249 20.79 -45.60 29.41
CA ASN A 249 20.76 -45.89 30.84
C ASN A 249 19.32 -46.14 31.32
N PRO A 250 18.89 -47.42 31.43
CA PRO A 250 17.53 -47.78 31.81
C PRO A 250 17.10 -47.27 33.20
N GLU A 251 18.03 -47.08 34.13
CA GLU A 251 17.75 -46.64 35.50
C GLU A 251 17.75 -45.09 35.66
N ILE A 252 17.94 -44.34 34.57
CA ILE A 252 17.95 -42.87 34.65
C ILE A 252 16.58 -42.34 35.11
N THR A 253 16.61 -41.41 36.07
CA THR A 253 15.42 -40.76 36.60
C THR A 253 14.90 -39.70 35.62
N LEU A 254 13.60 -39.41 35.67
CA LEU A 254 12.99 -38.39 34.81
C LEU A 254 13.62 -37.00 35.01
N GLN A 255 14.04 -36.68 36.24
CA GLN A 255 14.71 -35.43 36.57
C GLN A 255 16.10 -35.33 35.92
N ALA A 256 16.86 -36.42 35.92
CA ALA A 256 18.17 -36.46 35.27
C ALA A 256 18.06 -36.35 33.73
N ILE A 257 16.97 -36.86 33.13
CA ILE A 257 16.69 -36.63 31.71
C ILE A 257 16.37 -35.15 31.45
N CYS A 258 15.60 -34.48 32.30
CA CYS A 258 15.34 -33.04 32.19
C CYS A 258 16.65 -32.24 32.15
N GLU A 259 17.52 -32.44 33.14
CA GLU A 259 18.82 -31.76 33.25
C GLU A 259 19.71 -32.01 32.02
N ARG A 260 19.67 -33.23 31.48
CA ARG A 260 20.41 -33.59 30.27
C ARG A 260 19.87 -32.87 29.04
N LEU A 261 18.55 -32.77 28.86
CA LEU A 261 17.94 -32.01 27.77
C LEU A 261 18.27 -30.51 27.87
N GLU A 262 18.30 -29.96 29.09
CA GLU A 262 18.70 -28.57 29.35
C GLU A 262 20.19 -28.35 29.01
N SER A 263 21.06 -29.28 29.40
CA SER A 263 22.50 -29.23 29.06
C SER A 263 22.76 -29.27 27.55
N MET A 264 21.92 -30.01 26.81
CA MET A 264 21.94 -30.10 25.35
C MET A 264 21.31 -28.87 24.67
N ARG A 265 20.81 -27.90 25.46
CA ARG A 265 20.08 -26.70 24.98
C ARG A 265 18.85 -27.04 24.13
N GLU A 266 18.24 -28.19 24.39
CA GLU A 266 17.00 -28.59 23.72
C GLU A 266 15.82 -27.86 24.38
N HIS A 267 14.99 -27.23 23.55
CA HIS A 267 13.86 -26.46 24.03
C HIS A 267 12.61 -27.34 24.04
N THR A 268 11.73 -27.13 25.01
CA THR A 268 10.41 -27.78 25.01
C THR A 268 9.62 -27.39 23.76
N ARG A 269 8.57 -28.16 23.41
CA ARG A 269 7.65 -27.83 22.29
C ARG A 269 7.03 -26.43 22.37
N ARG A 270 7.01 -25.82 23.56
CA ARG A 270 6.52 -24.47 23.82
C ARG A 270 7.64 -23.41 23.89
N GLY A 271 8.86 -23.76 23.53
CA GLY A 271 10.02 -22.86 23.50
C GLY A 271 10.61 -22.54 24.87
N ARG A 272 10.20 -23.22 25.94
CA ARG A 272 10.80 -23.05 27.27
C ARG A 272 12.14 -23.76 27.33
N THR A 273 13.10 -23.13 28.00
CA THR A 273 14.44 -23.65 28.26
C THR A 273 14.47 -24.64 29.41
N SER A 274 13.48 -24.62 30.31
CA SER A 274 13.36 -25.57 31.42
C SER A 274 12.42 -26.72 31.12
N TRP A 275 12.81 -27.91 31.55
CA TRP A 275 12.07 -29.16 31.40
C TRP A 275 11.37 -29.55 32.71
N GLN A 276 10.25 -30.24 32.58
CA GLN A 276 9.48 -30.76 33.71
C GLN A 276 9.42 -32.29 33.60
N PRO A 277 9.57 -33.04 34.71
CA PRO A 277 9.53 -34.51 34.68
C PRO A 277 8.27 -35.09 34.01
N SER A 278 7.12 -34.42 34.18
CA SER A 278 5.86 -34.79 33.53
C SER A 278 5.92 -34.66 32.00
N SER A 279 6.64 -33.67 31.48
CA SER A 279 6.82 -33.46 30.04
C SER A 279 7.74 -34.50 29.43
N VAL A 280 8.80 -34.89 30.14
CA VAL A 280 9.70 -35.98 29.74
C VAL A 280 8.98 -37.33 29.78
N LYS A 281 8.17 -37.58 30.80
CA LYS A 281 7.35 -38.79 30.90
C LYS A 281 6.41 -38.94 29.69
N MET A 282 5.72 -37.86 29.30
CA MET A 282 4.88 -37.86 28.10
C MET A 282 5.66 -38.11 26.80
N LEU A 283 6.93 -37.71 26.73
CA LEU A 283 7.79 -38.00 25.58
C LEU A 283 8.26 -39.46 25.55
N LEU A 284 8.51 -40.06 26.71
CA LEU A 284 8.84 -41.49 26.83
C LEU A 284 7.65 -42.38 26.45
N GLU A 285 6.46 -42.14 27.01
CA GLU A 285 5.23 -42.87 26.65
C GLU A 285 4.90 -42.77 25.16
N ARG A 286 5.32 -41.65 24.55
CA ARG A 286 5.18 -41.43 23.11
C ARG A 286 6.26 -42.15 22.30
N ALA A 287 7.50 -42.20 22.78
CA ALA A 287 8.58 -42.96 22.17
C ALA A 287 8.30 -44.47 22.19
N GLU A 288 7.73 -44.99 23.28
CA GLU A 288 7.25 -46.38 23.38
C GLU A 288 6.16 -46.68 22.34
N LYS A 289 5.16 -45.79 22.19
CA LYS A 289 4.12 -45.92 21.16
C LYS A 289 4.65 -45.86 19.73
N LEU A 290 5.82 -45.25 19.52
CA LEU A 290 6.50 -45.17 18.23
C LEU A 290 7.49 -46.34 18.02
N GLY A 291 7.60 -47.27 18.96
CA GLY A 291 8.52 -48.41 18.88
C GLY A 291 10.00 -48.04 18.99
N MET A 292 10.31 -46.88 19.59
CA MET A 292 11.68 -46.36 19.73
C MET A 292 12.38 -46.85 21.01
N LEU A 293 11.66 -47.57 21.86
CA LEU A 293 12.12 -48.20 23.09
C LEU A 293 11.57 -49.64 23.08
N GLU A 294 12.39 -50.62 23.45
CA GLU A 294 11.98 -52.00 23.70
C GLU A 294 11.41 -52.16 25.12
#